data_AF-A0A800ARP6-F1
#
_entry.id   AF-A0A800ARP6-F1
#
_cell.length_a   1.000
_cell.length_b   1.000
_cell.length_c   1.000
_cell.angle_alpha   90.00
_cell.angle_beta   90.00
_cell.angle_gamma   90.00
#
_symmetry.space_group_name_H-M   'P 1'
#
loop_
_entity.id
_entity.type
_entity.pdbx_description
1 polymer ?
#
loop_
_entity_poly.entity_id
_entity_poly.type
_entity_poly.pdbx_seq_one_letter_code
_entity_poly.pdbx_strand_id
1 'polypeptide(L)'
;MLGALSQHILNLLFLAGMTLVAIGLGRLILCGSGTKFISFGEYVLFSTGLGFGILSYLTFVLGAFQVLYPAAVYFLLCLCALLSLIGWHSFRSPIEIERRPPFETQLSFWNRCICTLLVACLFLGLLLVLTPAIGKDALIYHLAVPKLFLKYHGICFVPGNIFASYPLNRISATYKD
;
A
#
# COMPACT_ATOMS: atom_id res chain seq x y z
N MET A 1 -11.44 -14.53 21.97
CA MET A 1 -12.03 -14.43 20.61
C MET A 1 -12.51 -13.01 20.30
N LEU A 2 -13.31 -12.37 21.16
CA LEU A 2 -13.79 -10.98 20.96
C LEU A 2 -12.66 -9.95 20.71
N GLY A 3 -11.56 -10.00 21.47
CA GLY A 3 -10.45 -9.05 21.32
C GLY A 3 -9.67 -9.19 20.01
N ALA A 4 -9.57 -10.40 19.45
CA ALA A 4 -8.94 -10.59 18.15
C ALA A 4 -9.83 -10.03 17.04
N LEU A 5 -11.14 -10.29 17.12
CA LEU A 5 -12.12 -9.78 16.16
C LEU A 5 -12.14 -8.25 16.13
N SER A 6 -12.13 -7.59 17.30
CA SER A 6 -12.08 -6.12 17.37
C SER A 6 -10.79 -5.57 16.74
N GLN A 7 -9.66 -6.23 16.94
CA GLN A 7 -8.39 -5.82 16.33
C GLN A 7 -8.43 -5.94 14.80
N HIS A 8 -9.00 -7.01 14.26
CA HIS A 8 -9.15 -7.16 12.82
C HIS A 8 -10.06 -6.07 12.23
N ILE A 9 -11.16 -5.74 12.90
CA ILE A 9 -12.07 -4.67 12.46
C ILE A 9 -11.33 -3.32 12.43
N LEU A 10 -10.58 -2.99 13.49
CA LEU A 10 -9.78 -1.75 13.53
C LEU A 10 -8.73 -1.70 12.41
N ASN A 11 -8.03 -2.81 12.16
CA ASN A 11 -7.05 -2.89 11.08
C ASN A 11 -7.70 -2.68 9.70
N LEU A 12 -8.88 -3.26 9.47
CA LEU A 12 -9.64 -3.10 8.22
C LEU A 12 -10.12 -1.66 8.04
N LEU A 13 -10.61 -1.02 9.10
CA LEU A 13 -11.00 0.40 9.07
C LEU A 13 -9.80 1.31 8.79
N PHE A 14 -8.66 1.04 9.43
CA PHE A 14 -7.43 1.76 9.18
C PHE A 14 -6.95 1.59 7.74
N LEU A 15 -6.97 0.37 7.20
CA LEU A 15 -6.61 0.09 5.81
C LEU A 15 -7.55 0.81 4.83
N ALA A 16 -8.86 0.80 5.10
CA ALA A 16 -9.84 1.52 4.29
C ALA A 16 -9.56 3.04 4.30
N GLY A 17 -9.30 3.62 5.48
CA GLY A 17 -8.93 5.02 5.62
C GLY A 17 -7.64 5.37 4.86
N MET A 18 -6.59 4.56 5.01
CA MET A 18 -5.33 4.73 4.28
C MET A 18 -5.52 4.63 2.77
N THR A 19 -6.38 3.73 2.29
CA THR A 19 -6.71 3.59 0.86
C THR A 19 -7.43 4.83 0.35
N LEU A 20 -8.36 5.40 1.11
CA LEU A 20 -9.03 6.66 0.75
C LEU A 20 -8.05 7.84 0.69
N VAL A 21 -7.10 7.92 1.62
CA VAL A 21 -6.04 8.93 1.60
C VAL A 21 -5.16 8.74 0.36
N ALA A 22 -4.72 7.51 0.08
CA ALA A 22 -3.92 7.19 -1.09
C ALA A 22 -4.63 7.59 -2.39
N ILE A 23 -5.90 7.21 -2.55
CA ILE A 23 -6.71 7.63 -3.70
C ILE A 23 -6.70 9.16 -3.78
N GLY A 24 -7.13 9.88 -2.73
CA GLY A 24 -7.18 11.35 -2.75
C GLY A 24 -5.85 12.02 -3.14
N LEU A 25 -4.71 11.53 -2.63
CA LEU A 25 -3.39 12.02 -3.00
C LEU A 25 -3.05 11.76 -4.47
N GLY A 26 -3.26 10.54 -4.95
CA GLY A 26 -3.03 10.22 -6.37
C GLY A 26 -3.91 11.05 -7.29
N ARG A 27 -5.17 11.30 -6.89
CA ARG A 27 -6.10 12.17 -7.63
C ARG A 27 -5.56 13.59 -7.73
N LEU A 28 -5.05 14.15 -6.64
CA LEU A 28 -4.50 15.51 -6.62
C LEU A 28 -3.41 15.68 -7.69
N ILE A 29 -2.52 14.69 -7.84
CA ILE A 29 -1.49 14.68 -8.87
C ILE A 29 -2.10 14.50 -10.27
N LEU A 30 -2.98 13.52 -10.44
CA LEU A 30 -3.57 13.19 -11.74
C LEU A 30 -4.40 14.35 -12.30
N CYS A 31 -5.15 15.06 -11.46
CA CYS A 31 -5.91 16.25 -11.87
C CYS A 31 -5.01 17.35 -12.44
N GLY A 32 -3.76 17.48 -11.98
CA GLY A 32 -2.79 18.44 -12.51
C GLY A 32 -2.06 17.98 -13.77
N SER A 33 -2.14 16.70 -14.12
CA SER A 33 -1.33 16.08 -15.18
C SER A 33 -1.98 16.06 -16.57
N GLY A 34 -3.29 16.33 -16.67
CA GLY A 34 -4.03 16.29 -17.95
C GLY A 34 -4.16 14.89 -18.57
N THR A 35 -3.87 13.82 -17.82
CA THR A 35 -3.99 12.44 -18.29
C THR A 35 -5.44 12.05 -18.53
N LYS A 36 -5.71 11.44 -19.68
CA LYS A 36 -7.03 10.88 -20.03
C LYS A 36 -7.09 9.41 -19.63
N PHE A 37 -8.27 8.98 -19.18
CA PHE A 37 -8.50 7.59 -18.75
C PHE A 37 -9.59 6.96 -19.60
N ILE A 38 -9.54 5.64 -19.77
CA ILE A 38 -10.53 4.88 -20.53
C ILE A 38 -11.72 4.51 -19.63
N SER A 39 -11.50 4.35 -18.31
CA SER A 39 -12.57 3.99 -17.37
C SER A 39 -12.37 4.54 -15.96
N PHE A 40 -13.43 4.55 -15.17
CA PHE A 40 -13.36 4.87 -13.75
C PHE A 40 -12.46 3.90 -12.98
N GLY A 41 -12.51 2.60 -13.32
CA GLY A 41 -11.67 1.59 -12.67
C GLY A 41 -10.18 1.82 -12.91
N GLU A 42 -9.81 2.20 -14.12
CA GLU A 42 -8.44 2.58 -14.47
C GLU A 42 -8.00 3.82 -13.68
N TYR A 43 -8.82 4.86 -13.64
CA TYR A 43 -8.55 6.07 -12.86
C TYR A 43 -8.30 5.74 -11.38
N VAL A 44 -9.18 4.95 -10.76
CA VAL A 44 -9.02 4.53 -9.36
C VAL A 44 -7.74 3.72 -9.17
N LEU A 45 -7.41 2.83 -10.09
CA LEU A 45 -6.21 1.99 -9.99
C LEU A 45 -4.92 2.83 -10.04
N PHE A 46 -4.79 3.73 -11.03
CA PHE A 46 -3.63 4.62 -11.14
C PHE A 46 -3.55 5.59 -9.96
N SER A 47 -4.68 6.15 -9.54
CA SER A 47 -4.76 7.03 -8.39
C SER A 47 -4.33 6.33 -7.10
N THR A 48 -4.82 5.10 -6.87
CA THR A 48 -4.45 4.31 -5.68
C THR A 48 -2.95 3.99 -5.69
N GLY A 49 -2.42 3.55 -6.85
CA GLY A 49 -1.01 3.22 -7.01
C GLY A 49 -0.08 4.41 -6.77
N LEU A 50 -0.38 5.57 -7.36
CA LEU A 50 0.36 6.81 -7.14
C LEU A 50 0.30 7.25 -5.68
N GLY A 51 -0.88 7.19 -5.06
CA GLY A 51 -1.09 7.50 -3.65
C GLY A 51 -0.20 6.70 -2.71
N PHE A 52 -0.20 5.37 -2.86
CA PHE A 52 0.67 4.49 -2.07
C PHE A 52 2.15 4.70 -2.38
N GLY A 53 2.49 4.99 -3.64
CA GLY A 53 3.84 5.40 -4.02
C GLY A 53 4.32 6.62 -3.23
N ILE A 54 3.52 7.70 -3.20
CA ILE A 54 3.81 8.92 -2.45
C ILE A 54 4.01 8.61 -0.96
N LEU A 55 3.06 7.91 -0.33
CA LEU A 55 3.14 7.56 1.08
C LEU A 55 4.39 6.74 1.41
N SER A 56 4.74 5.79 0.53
CA SER A 56 5.96 4.97 0.65
C SER A 56 7.22 5.83 0.58
N TYR A 57 7.34 6.70 -0.43
CA TYR A 57 8.52 7.56 -0.58
C TYR A 57 8.64 8.59 0.55
N LEU A 58 7.54 9.16 1.02
CA LEU A 58 7.57 10.09 2.15
C LEU A 58 8.03 9.39 3.45
N THR A 59 7.55 8.17 3.70
CA THR A 59 7.99 7.36 4.85
C THR A 59 9.47 7.00 4.73
N PHE A 60 9.93 6.63 3.53
CA PHE A 60 11.33 6.38 3.25
C PHE A 60 12.20 7.62 3.52
N VAL A 61 11.77 8.80 3.06
CA VAL A 61 12.47 10.07 3.31
C VAL A 61 12.59 10.35 4.81
N LEU A 62 11.51 10.20 5.59
CA LEU A 62 11.58 10.33 7.05
C LEU A 62 12.61 9.36 7.66
N GLY A 63 12.61 8.12 7.20
CA GLY A 63 13.56 7.10 7.65
C GLY A 63 15.01 7.39 7.27
N ALA A 64 15.24 7.94 6.07
CA ALA A 64 16.58 8.30 5.60
C ALA A 64 17.19 9.47 6.41
N PHE A 65 16.36 10.42 6.83
CA PHE A 65 16.78 11.56 7.66
C PHE A 65 16.79 11.27 9.18
N GLN A 66 16.51 10.04 9.60
CA GLN A 66 16.43 9.66 11.03
C GLN A 66 15.34 10.43 11.82
N VAL A 67 14.21 10.75 11.16
CA VAL A 67 13.07 11.50 11.74
C VAL A 67 11.81 10.63 11.86
N LEU A 68 11.94 9.30 11.84
CA LEU A 68 10.85 8.33 11.93
C LEU A 68 10.37 8.09 13.38
N TYR A 69 10.08 9.17 14.11
CA TYR A 69 9.44 9.10 15.43
C TYR A 69 7.91 9.32 15.32
N PRO A 70 7.10 8.90 16.32
CA PRO A 70 5.65 8.90 16.21
C PRO A 70 5.03 10.24 15.82
N ALA A 71 5.50 11.36 16.38
CA ALA A 71 4.96 12.67 16.07
C ALA A 71 5.21 13.10 14.61
N ALA A 72 6.37 12.78 14.02
CA ALA A 72 6.64 13.05 12.61
C ALA A 72 5.73 12.20 11.69
N VAL A 73 5.52 10.93 12.05
CA VAL A 73 4.61 10.04 11.30
C VAL A 73 3.16 10.53 11.38
N TYR A 74 2.66 10.88 12.57
CA TYR A 74 1.30 11.41 12.73
C TYR A 74 1.12 12.75 12.00
N PHE A 75 2.11 13.63 12.06
CA PHE A 75 2.08 14.89 11.32
C PHE A 75 2.02 14.63 9.81
N LEU A 76 2.88 13.75 9.29
CA LEU A 76 2.89 13.37 7.87
C LEU A 76 1.54 12.77 7.45
N LEU A 77 0.99 11.85 8.24
CA LEU A 77 -0.31 11.22 7.96
C LEU A 77 -1.44 12.25 7.99
N CYS A 78 -1.45 13.17 8.94
CA CYS A 78 -2.43 14.25 9.01
C CYS A 78 -2.32 15.18 7.80
N LEU A 79 -1.12 15.60 7.44
CA LEU A 79 -0.86 16.42 6.26
C LEU A 79 -1.33 15.71 4.98
N CYS A 80 -0.98 14.43 4.82
CA CYS A 80 -1.43 13.61 3.69
C CYS A 80 -2.95 13.47 3.66
N ALA A 81 -3.59 13.26 4.81
CA ALA A 81 -5.05 13.20 4.90
C ALA A 81 -5.70 14.52 4.48
N LEU A 82 -5.19 15.67 4.95
CA LEU A 82 -5.68 16.99 4.56
C LEU A 82 -5.52 17.26 3.05
N LEU A 83 -4.34 16.95 2.50
CA LEU A 83 -4.09 17.07 1.06
C LEU A 83 -5.00 16.13 0.24
N SER A 84 -5.27 14.93 0.76
CA SER A 84 -6.18 13.99 0.13
C SER A 84 -7.61 14.57 0.03
N LEU A 85 -8.07 15.32 1.03
CA LEU A 85 -9.38 15.99 0.99
C LEU A 85 -9.46 17.00 -0.17
N ILE A 86 -8.37 17.69 -0.48
CA ILE A 86 -8.30 18.59 -1.64
C ILE A 86 -8.45 17.77 -2.94
N GLY A 87 -7.74 16.63 -3.05
CA GLY A 87 -7.88 15.72 -4.19
C GLY A 87 -9.30 15.15 -4.34
N TRP A 88 -9.98 14.87 -3.22
CA TRP A 88 -11.38 14.47 -3.20
C TRP A 88 -12.33 15.62 -3.55
N HIS A 89 -12.04 16.86 -3.13
CA HIS A 89 -12.87 18.02 -3.44
C HIS A 89 -12.74 18.44 -4.91
N SER A 90 -11.58 18.19 -5.52
CA SER A 90 -11.33 18.36 -6.96
C SER A 90 -12.11 17.37 -7.85
N PHE A 91 -13.04 16.57 -7.29
CA PHE A 91 -13.97 15.70 -8.03
C PHE A 91 -14.75 16.40 -9.14
N ARG A 92 -14.90 17.73 -9.04
CA ARG A 92 -15.67 18.53 -9.99
C ARG A 92 -14.92 18.82 -11.29
N SER A 93 -13.62 18.55 -11.40
CA SER A 93 -12.97 18.57 -12.71
C SER A 93 -13.47 17.37 -13.51
N PRO A 94 -14.06 17.58 -14.72
CA PRO A 94 -14.54 16.48 -15.52
C PRO A 94 -13.34 15.61 -15.85
N ILE A 95 -13.32 14.39 -15.29
CA ILE A 95 -12.38 13.36 -15.71
C ILE A 95 -12.66 13.17 -17.20
N GLU A 96 -11.67 13.50 -18.04
CA GLU A 96 -11.75 13.25 -19.47
C GLU A 96 -11.66 11.75 -19.68
N ILE A 97 -12.81 11.09 -19.60
CA ILE A 97 -12.95 9.69 -19.98
C ILE A 97 -13.05 9.65 -21.50
N GLU A 98 -11.98 9.16 -22.13
CA GLU A 98 -11.99 8.94 -23.58
C GLU A 98 -12.96 7.80 -23.88
N ARG A 99 -14.13 8.15 -24.44
CA ARG A 99 -15.11 7.17 -24.90
C ARG A 99 -14.58 6.48 -26.15
N ARG A 100 -13.68 5.52 -25.98
CA ARG A 100 -13.38 4.54 -27.03
C ARG A 100 -14.61 3.65 -27.23
N PRO A 101 -14.85 3.15 -28.46
CA PRO A 101 -15.87 2.13 -28.66
C PRO A 101 -15.65 1.01 -27.64
N PRO A 102 -16.72 0.43 -27.07
CA PRO A 102 -16.57 -0.65 -26.10
C PRO A 102 -15.61 -1.66 -26.68
N PHE A 103 -14.47 -1.85 -26.00
CA PHE A 103 -13.52 -2.90 -26.38
C PHE A 103 -14.35 -4.17 -26.50
N GLU A 104 -14.38 -4.81 -27.67
CA GLU A 104 -15.12 -6.04 -27.87
C GLU A 104 -14.57 -7.07 -26.88
N THR A 105 -15.25 -7.19 -25.75
CA THR A 105 -14.77 -7.89 -24.55
C THR A 105 -15.18 -9.34 -24.66
N GLN A 106 -14.89 -9.96 -25.81
CA GLN A 106 -14.69 -11.39 -25.82
C GLN A 106 -13.34 -11.66 -25.16
N LEU A 107 -13.32 -11.58 -23.82
CA LEU A 107 -12.20 -12.08 -23.04
C LEU A 107 -11.96 -13.51 -23.49
N SER A 108 -10.79 -13.77 -24.06
CA SER A 108 -10.38 -15.13 -24.40
C SER A 108 -10.58 -16.03 -23.18
N PHE A 109 -10.88 -17.31 -23.40
CA PHE A 109 -10.99 -18.30 -22.33
C PHE A 109 -9.80 -18.22 -21.36
N TRP A 110 -8.58 -18.07 -21.90
CA TRP A 110 -7.36 -17.89 -21.11
C TRP A 110 -7.37 -16.64 -20.23
N ASN A 111 -7.86 -15.50 -20.74
CA ASN A 111 -7.96 -14.28 -19.95
C ASN A 111 -8.94 -14.46 -18.78
N ARG A 112 -10.07 -15.15 -19.01
CA ARG A 112 -10.99 -15.48 -17.92
C ARG A 112 -10.33 -16.37 -16.88
N CYS A 113 -9.64 -17.43 -17.29
CA CYS A 113 -8.91 -18.32 -16.38
C CYS A 113 -7.85 -17.56 -15.56
N ILE A 114 -7.07 -16.69 -16.20
CA ILE A 114 -6.05 -15.87 -15.52
C ILE A 114 -6.70 -14.90 -14.53
N CYS A 115 -7.79 -14.22 -14.92
CA CYS A 115 -8.51 -13.32 -14.02
C CYS A 115 -9.09 -14.08 -12.81
N THR A 116 -9.70 -15.25 -13.04
CA THR A 116 -10.22 -16.10 -11.96
C THR A 116 -9.11 -16.55 -11.02
N LEU A 117 -7.97 -16.98 -11.57
CA LEU A 117 -6.80 -17.36 -10.78
C LEU A 117 -6.27 -16.18 -9.96
N LEU A 118 -6.17 -14.99 -10.56
CA LEU A 118 -5.74 -13.78 -9.87
C LEU A 118 -6.67 -13.44 -8.70
N VAL A 119 -7.98 -13.45 -8.92
CA VAL A 119 -8.98 -13.20 -7.88
C VAL A 119 -8.87 -14.25 -6.77
N ALA A 120 -8.72 -15.54 -7.11
CA ALA A 120 -8.54 -16.61 -6.13
C ALA A 120 -7.26 -16.40 -5.30
N CYS A 121 -6.13 -16.07 -5.93
CA CYS A 121 -4.87 -15.77 -5.25
C CYS A 121 -4.99 -14.57 -4.32
N LEU A 122 -5.63 -13.49 -4.75
CA LEU A 122 -5.86 -12.30 -3.92
C LEU A 122 -6.77 -12.61 -2.73
N PHE A 123 -7.82 -13.39 -2.95
CA PHE A 123 -8.74 -13.81 -1.89
C PHE A 123 -8.05 -14.71 -0.85
N LEU A 124 -7.29 -15.71 -1.30
CA LEU A 124 -6.49 -16.56 -0.41
C LEU A 124 -5.41 -15.74 0.34
N GLY A 125 -4.78 -14.78 -0.33
CA GLY A 125 -3.84 -13.85 0.28
C GLY A 125 -4.48 -13.00 1.38
N LEU A 126 -5.70 -12.50 1.14
CA LEU A 126 -6.47 -11.77 2.14
C LEU A 126 -6.77 -12.63 3.36
N LEU A 127 -7.22 -13.88 3.16
CA LEU A 127 -7.45 -14.82 4.25
C LEU A 127 -6.17 -15.06 5.05
N LEU A 128 -5.03 -15.25 4.37
CA LEU A 128 -3.72 -15.45 5.01
C LEU A 128 -3.32 -14.25 5.87
N VAL A 129 -3.50 -13.01 5.39
CA VAL A 129 -3.17 -11.79 6.14
C VAL A 129 -4.07 -11.59 7.37
N LEU A 130 -5.30 -12.12 7.34
CA LEU A 130 -6.20 -12.10 8.50
C LEU A 130 -5.85 -13.18 9.54
N THR A 131 -5.04 -14.19 9.20
CA THR A 131 -4.53 -15.13 10.19
C THR A 131 -3.39 -14.52 11.01
N PRO A 132 -3.29 -14.82 12.32
CA PRO A 132 -2.19 -14.33 13.13
C PRO A 132 -0.85 -14.84 12.59
N ALA A 133 0.20 -14.04 12.72
CA ALA A 133 1.56 -14.43 12.35
C ALA A 133 2.10 -15.45 13.38
N ILE A 134 2.03 -16.75 13.05
CA ILE A 134 2.51 -17.83 13.93
C ILE A 134 3.96 -18.24 13.56
N GLY A 135 4.42 -17.93 12.34
CA GLY A 135 5.74 -18.31 11.84
C GLY A 135 6.90 -17.52 12.46
N LYS A 136 8.00 -18.22 12.78
CA LYS A 136 9.24 -17.64 13.34
C LYS A 136 9.81 -16.55 12.44
N ASP A 137 9.80 -16.76 11.13
CA ASP A 137 10.29 -15.80 10.15
C ASP A 137 9.46 -14.51 10.10
N ALA A 138 8.13 -14.63 10.24
CA ALA A 138 7.27 -13.46 10.28
C ALA A 138 7.54 -12.61 11.53
N LEU A 139 7.79 -13.26 12.67
CA LEU A 139 8.08 -12.56 13.92
C LEU A 139 9.45 -11.87 13.90
N ILE A 140 10.46 -12.51 13.32
CA ILE A 140 11.83 -11.96 13.27
C ILE A 140 11.94 -10.90 12.18
N TYR A 141 11.51 -11.18 10.95
CA TYR A 141 11.82 -10.33 9.81
C TYR A 141 10.74 -9.29 9.51
N HIS A 142 9.46 -9.61 9.70
CA HIS A 142 8.38 -8.65 9.46
C HIS A 142 8.05 -7.77 10.67
N LEU A 143 8.47 -8.17 11.88
CA LEU A 143 8.18 -7.42 13.10
C LEU A 143 9.42 -6.90 13.82
N ALA A 144 10.53 -7.65 13.90
CA ALA A 144 11.69 -7.18 14.67
C ALA A 144 12.48 -6.08 13.95
N VAL A 145 12.70 -6.20 12.63
CA VAL A 145 13.43 -5.18 11.87
C VAL A 145 12.69 -3.82 11.84
N PRO A 146 11.38 -3.74 11.53
CA PRO A 146 10.67 -2.46 11.60
C PRO A 146 10.65 -1.83 13.01
N LYS A 147 10.63 -2.65 14.07
CA LYS A 147 10.75 -2.16 15.45
C LYS A 147 12.11 -1.51 15.71
N LEU A 148 13.19 -2.03 15.13
CA LEU A 148 14.51 -1.38 15.20
C LEU A 148 14.49 -0.04 14.47
N PHE A 149 13.87 0.06 13.29
CA PHE A 149 13.78 1.33 12.58
C PHE A 149 13.03 2.40 13.39
N LEU A 150 11.94 2.03 14.06
CA LEU A 150 11.24 2.95 14.96
C LEU A 150 12.09 3.34 16.18
N LYS A 151 12.85 2.40 16.75
CA LYS A 151 13.73 2.64 17.89
C LYS A 151 14.88 3.60 17.55
N TYR A 152 15.46 3.46 16.37
CA TYR A 152 16.54 4.33 15.89
C TYR A 152 16.03 5.56 15.14
N HIS A 153 14.71 5.72 15.03
CA HIS A 153 14.04 6.78 14.28
C HIS A 153 14.39 6.79 12.79
N GLY A 154 14.81 5.68 12.19
CA GLY A 154 15.13 5.63 10.79
C GLY A 154 15.77 4.34 10.33
N ILE A 155 16.31 4.37 9.11
CA ILE A 155 16.99 3.23 8.51
C ILE A 155 18.31 3.02 9.26
N CYS A 156 18.50 1.84 9.82
CA CYS A 156 19.71 1.50 10.57
C CYS A 156 20.31 0.17 10.11
N PHE A 157 21.63 0.03 10.29
CA PHE A 157 22.31 -1.22 10.04
C PHE A 157 22.03 -2.20 11.19
N VAL A 158 21.63 -3.42 10.85
CA VAL A 158 21.38 -4.50 11.82
C VAL A 158 22.54 -5.50 11.73
N PRO A 159 23.48 -5.50 12.69
CA PRO A 159 24.63 -6.39 12.66
C PRO A 159 24.20 -7.86 12.56
N GLY A 160 24.82 -8.62 11.65
CA GLY A 160 24.52 -10.03 11.44
C GLY A 160 23.24 -10.32 10.65
N ASN A 161 22.50 -9.30 10.21
CA ASN A 161 21.29 -9.46 9.40
C ASN A 161 21.36 -8.63 8.12
N ILE A 162 22.13 -9.11 7.14
CA ILE A 162 22.27 -8.49 5.82
C ILE A 162 20.93 -8.39 5.06
N PHE A 163 19.97 -9.26 5.38
CA PHE A 163 18.65 -9.27 4.74
C PHE A 163 17.78 -8.08 5.16
N ALA A 164 18.10 -7.41 6.28
CA ALA A 164 17.39 -6.23 6.75
C ALA A 164 17.49 -5.03 5.80
N SER A 165 18.45 -5.05 4.86
CA SER A 165 18.67 -3.99 3.87
C SER A 165 18.11 -4.33 2.49
N TYR A 166 17.41 -5.46 2.31
CA TYR A 166 16.86 -5.82 1.00
C TYR A 166 15.50 -5.18 0.73
N PRO A 167 15.28 -4.60 -0.47
CA PRO A 167 14.04 -3.89 -0.81
C PRO A 167 12.76 -4.74 -0.79
N LEU A 168 12.89 -6.07 -0.72
CA LEU A 168 11.77 -7.01 -0.69
C LEU A 168 11.72 -7.90 0.56
N ASN A 169 12.64 -7.74 1.53
CA ASN A 169 12.80 -8.64 2.70
C ASN A 169 12.67 -10.13 2.32
N ARG A 170 13.03 -10.52 1.09
CA ARG A 170 12.84 -11.88 0.60
C ARG A 170 14.08 -12.68 1.01
N ILE A 171 13.92 -13.50 2.03
CA ILE A 171 14.97 -14.38 2.53
C ILE A 171 14.77 -15.73 1.87
N SER A 172 15.66 -16.09 0.94
CA SER A 172 15.85 -17.50 0.63
C SER A 172 16.51 -18.13 1.85
N ALA A 173 15.81 -19.07 2.48
CA ALA A 173 16.32 -19.86 3.59
C ALA A 173 17.53 -20.70 3.15
N THR A 174 18.71 -20.09 3.21
CA THR A 174 19.99 -20.80 3.16
C THR A 174 20.85 -20.29 4.30
N TYR A 175 20.42 -20.58 5.52
CA TYR A 175 21.33 -20.77 6.63
C TYR A 175 21.42 -22.29 6.81
N LYS A 176 22.36 -22.91 6.10
CA LYS A 176 22.88 -24.22 6.51
C LYS A 176 23.97 -23.90 7.53
N ASP A 177 23.76 -24.41 8.74
CA ASP A 177 24.83 -24.60 9.72
C ASP A 177 26.02 -25.37 9.10
#